data_AF-A0A8C1MAM6-F1
#
_entry.id   AF-A0A8C1MAM6-F1
#
_cell.length_a   1.000
_cell.length_b   1.000
_cell.length_c   1.000
_cell.angle_alpha   90.00
_cell.angle_beta   90.00
_cell.angle_gamma   90.00
#
_symmetry.space_group_name_H-M   'P 1'
#
loop_
_entity.id
_entity.type
_entity.pdbx_description
1 polymer ?
#
loop_
_entity_poly.entity_id
_entity_poly.type
_entity_poly.pdbx_seq_one_letter_code
_entity_poly.pdbx_strand_id
1 'polypeptide(L)'
;MADTKAELSIDASNLHTSNSSGNASSQPNNPLSRKLNKILETRLDNDKEMLEALKSLSVFFTENSLRTRRNLRGDIERRSLSINEEFVRIFKEVKEELESVHEDVQAMSSCCEEMTNRLKAAKEQTQDLIVKTNKLQGENQRLEVRAQVAQAFLTKFQLSATEMATLRSARDGPITEDFFRALNRVKNIHEDVKVLLRTNQQTAGLEIMEQMAVLQETAYEQLYRWAQSECCRGLTQETCDIPPVLSQAMESLQDRPVLYKYTLDEFGTARRSAVVRGFIDALTRGGMGGTPRPIEMHSHDPMRYVGDMLAWLHQATASEKEHLEALLKQVTVQGVEENMQEVVGHITEGVCRPLKVRIEQVIIAEPGAVLLYKLSNLLKFYHHTISLFGIMGTSVSSLLMTIDEMHMLSKKMFFNSLSLHASRLMDKVIFKQYFFLISPSVLMFPHI
;
A
#
# COMPACT_ATOMS: atom_id res chain seq x y z
N MET A 1 -48.67 19.30 -11.28
CA MET A 1 -49.69 18.24 -11.16
C MET A 1 -50.49 18.53 -9.91
N ALA A 2 -51.79 18.81 -10.09
CA ALA A 2 -52.88 18.99 -9.11
C ALA A 2 -52.69 20.10 -8.06
N ASP A 3 -53.19 21.33 -8.24
CA ASP A 3 -54.59 21.80 -8.10
C ASP A 3 -55.25 21.39 -6.78
N THR A 4 -55.50 22.35 -5.87
CA THR A 4 -56.88 22.80 -5.58
C THR A 4 -56.95 24.14 -4.83
N LYS A 5 -57.85 24.96 -5.36
CA LYS A 5 -58.33 26.32 -5.11
C LYS A 5 -59.27 26.43 -3.89
N ALA A 6 -59.32 27.60 -3.23
CA ALA A 6 -60.53 28.32 -2.75
C ALA A 6 -60.10 29.41 -1.74
N GLU A 7 -60.03 30.69 -2.12
CA GLU A 7 -61.11 31.69 -2.31
C GLU A 7 -61.43 32.52 -1.04
N LEU A 8 -61.37 33.83 -1.24
CA LEU A 8 -61.65 34.94 -0.34
C LEU A 8 -63.15 35.25 -0.25
N SER A 9 -63.48 35.98 0.81
CA SER A 9 -64.47 37.08 0.92
C SER A 9 -65.61 36.83 1.91
N ILE A 10 -65.81 37.80 2.82
CA ILE A 10 -67.00 38.67 2.87
C ILE A 10 -66.76 39.72 3.96
N ASP A 11 -67.01 40.97 3.57
CA ASP A 11 -66.91 42.19 4.37
C ASP A 11 -68.31 42.68 4.80
N ALA A 12 -68.32 43.56 5.80
CA ALA A 12 -69.45 44.04 6.63
C ALA A 12 -70.51 44.92 5.93
N SER A 13 -71.67 45.15 6.60
CA SER A 13 -72.36 46.48 6.71
C SER A 13 -73.70 46.46 7.50
N ASN A 14 -73.70 47.17 8.64
CA ASN A 14 -74.63 48.19 9.19
C ASN A 14 -76.16 48.00 9.43
N LEU A 15 -76.56 48.38 10.66
CA LEU A 15 -77.90 48.72 11.17
C LEU A 15 -77.88 50.14 11.80
N HIS A 16 -78.83 51.03 11.46
CA HIS A 16 -79.82 51.67 12.38
C HIS A 16 -80.69 52.77 11.70
N THR A 17 -81.79 53.08 12.40
CA THR A 17 -83.14 53.64 12.11
C THR A 17 -83.37 55.17 12.04
N SER A 18 -84.61 55.56 11.62
CA SER A 18 -85.52 56.68 12.08
C SER A 18 -86.05 57.56 10.90
N ASN A 19 -87.22 58.21 10.85
CA ASN A 19 -88.24 58.61 11.83
C ASN A 19 -89.60 59.01 11.16
N SER A 20 -90.61 59.26 12.00
CA SER A 20 -92.07 59.48 11.88
C SER A 20 -92.71 60.52 10.92
N SER A 21 -93.99 60.24 10.59
CA SER A 21 -95.02 61.02 9.88
C SER A 21 -95.60 62.25 10.63
N GLY A 22 -96.15 63.22 9.88
CA GLY A 22 -96.80 64.45 10.38
C GLY A 22 -98.33 64.54 10.20
N ASN A 23 -98.95 65.14 11.22
CA ASN A 23 -100.34 65.54 11.54
C ASN A 23 -101.39 65.87 10.45
N ALA A 24 -102.65 65.59 10.79
CA ALA A 24 -103.88 66.21 10.27
C ALA A 24 -104.59 67.08 11.34
N SER A 25 -105.22 68.17 10.90
CA SER A 25 -105.73 69.29 11.70
C SER A 25 -107.25 69.27 12.01
N SER A 26 -107.58 69.52 13.29
CA SER A 26 -108.73 70.21 13.90
C SER A 26 -110.07 70.43 13.14
N GLN A 27 -111.19 70.08 13.80
CA GLN A 27 -112.50 70.74 13.70
C GLN A 27 -113.14 70.89 15.13
N PRO A 28 -114.08 71.83 15.32
CA PRO A 28 -114.24 72.64 16.53
C PRO A 28 -115.31 72.09 17.50
N ASN A 29 -115.19 72.32 18.82
CA ASN A 29 -116.35 72.61 19.68
C ASN A 29 -115.97 72.86 21.16
N ASN A 30 -116.43 74.01 21.66
CA ASN A 30 -116.59 74.46 23.06
C ASN A 30 -115.35 74.59 23.99
N PRO A 31 -115.02 75.80 24.49
CA PRO A 31 -113.86 76.02 25.37
C PRO A 31 -114.03 75.41 26.77
N LEU A 32 -115.26 75.19 27.23
CA LEU A 32 -115.55 74.50 28.49
C LEU A 32 -115.35 72.99 28.38
N SER A 33 -115.71 72.35 27.26
CA SER A 33 -115.38 70.93 27.03
C SER A 33 -113.88 70.74 26.84
N ARG A 34 -113.16 71.71 26.26
CA ARG A 34 -111.69 71.71 26.26
C ARG A 34 -111.08 71.86 27.65
N LYS A 35 -111.61 72.72 28.52
CA LYS A 35 -111.14 72.81 29.91
C LYS A 35 -111.47 71.54 30.70
N LEU A 36 -112.67 70.99 30.53
CA LEU A 36 -113.09 69.76 31.18
C LEU A 36 -112.25 68.57 30.68
N ASN A 37 -112.08 68.41 29.37
CA ASN A 37 -111.19 67.39 28.80
C ASN A 37 -109.74 67.61 29.19
N LYS A 38 -109.24 68.85 29.29
CA LYS A 38 -107.86 69.10 29.75
C LYS A 38 -107.66 68.79 31.23
N ILE A 39 -108.71 68.94 32.05
CA ILE A 39 -108.72 68.53 33.47
C ILE A 39 -108.87 67.01 33.60
N LEU A 40 -109.63 66.37 32.70
CA LEU A 40 -109.78 64.90 32.64
C LEU A 40 -108.57 64.20 32.00
N GLU A 41 -107.85 64.85 31.09
CA GLU A 41 -106.59 64.38 30.50
C GLU A 41 -105.40 64.59 31.44
N THR A 42 -105.51 65.48 32.44
CA THR A 42 -104.58 65.53 33.57
C THR A 42 -104.92 64.46 34.61
N ARG A 43 -105.03 63.20 34.17
CA ARG A 43 -105.04 62.04 35.06
C ARG A 43 -103.64 61.87 35.66
N LEU A 44 -103.41 62.60 36.75
CA LEU A 44 -102.18 62.59 37.56
C LEU A 44 -101.86 61.20 38.17
N ASP A 45 -102.77 60.23 38.08
CA ASP A 45 -102.58 58.88 38.63
C ASP A 45 -101.78 57.93 37.73
N ASN A 46 -101.62 58.24 36.43
CA ASN A 46 -101.02 57.30 35.46
C ASN A 46 -99.53 57.52 35.17
N ASP A 47 -98.95 58.69 35.47
CA ASP A 47 -97.52 58.89 35.28
C ASP A 47 -96.74 58.39 36.50
N LYS A 48 -96.37 57.10 36.49
CA LYS A 48 -95.57 56.46 37.54
C LYS A 48 -94.24 57.20 37.80
N GLU A 49 -93.62 57.74 36.76
CA GLU A 49 -92.39 58.54 36.88
C GLU A 49 -92.63 59.91 37.54
N MET A 50 -93.76 60.55 37.27
CA MET A 50 -94.14 61.81 37.93
C MET A 50 -94.55 61.56 39.38
N LEU A 51 -95.19 60.41 39.65
CA LEU A 51 -95.52 59.93 41.00
C LEU A 51 -94.28 59.52 41.80
N GLU A 52 -93.26 58.90 41.19
CA GLU A 52 -91.97 58.59 41.81
C GLU A 52 -91.12 59.85 42.02
N ALA A 53 -91.10 60.77 41.05
CA ALA A 53 -90.49 62.09 41.23
C ALA A 53 -91.18 62.87 42.36
N LEU A 54 -92.52 62.86 42.43
CA LEU A 54 -93.29 63.45 43.54
C LEU A 54 -93.12 62.69 44.85
N LYS A 55 -92.91 61.37 44.86
CA LYS A 55 -92.57 60.59 46.06
C LYS A 55 -91.18 60.93 46.57
N SER A 56 -90.21 61.05 45.66
CA SER A 56 -88.87 61.51 46.02
C SER A 56 -88.95 62.93 46.57
N LEU A 57 -89.80 63.78 46.00
CA LEU A 57 -90.04 65.15 46.49
C LEU A 57 -90.76 65.16 47.85
N SER A 58 -91.76 64.30 48.06
CA SER A 58 -92.56 64.27 49.30
C SER A 58 -91.80 63.76 50.52
N VAL A 59 -90.76 62.94 50.34
CA VAL A 59 -89.82 62.57 51.42
C VAL A 59 -89.12 63.82 51.99
N PHE A 60 -89.02 64.91 51.22
CA PHE A 60 -88.25 66.10 51.59
C PHE A 60 -89.08 67.33 51.94
N PHE A 61 -90.40 67.33 51.66
CA PHE A 61 -91.28 68.46 51.99
C PHE A 61 -92.32 68.07 53.04
N THR A 62 -92.01 68.30 54.33
CA THR A 62 -92.98 68.12 55.42
C THR A 62 -93.81 69.37 55.73
N GLU A 63 -93.37 70.57 55.32
CA GLU A 63 -94.16 71.81 55.50
C GLU A 63 -94.21 72.71 54.25
N ASN A 64 -95.43 73.11 53.87
CA ASN A 64 -95.74 73.92 52.70
C ASN A 64 -95.75 75.42 53.05
N SER A 65 -94.60 76.09 52.90
CA SER A 65 -94.48 77.54 53.04
C SER A 65 -94.22 78.23 51.69
N LEU A 66 -94.59 79.50 51.57
CA LEU A 66 -94.34 80.33 50.38
C LEU A 66 -92.85 80.44 50.01
N ARG A 67 -91.94 80.33 50.98
CA ARG A 67 -90.48 80.29 50.76
C ARG A 67 -90.04 78.94 50.17
N THR A 68 -90.57 77.83 50.68
CA THR A 68 -90.21 76.49 50.22
C THR A 68 -90.66 76.27 48.77
N ARG A 69 -91.84 76.76 48.38
CA ARG A 69 -92.32 76.66 46.98
C ARG A 69 -91.47 77.46 45.98
N ARG A 70 -90.90 78.60 46.39
CA ARG A 70 -90.09 79.45 45.52
C ARG A 70 -88.64 78.96 45.39
N ASN A 71 -88.14 78.23 46.39
CA ASN A 71 -86.78 77.68 46.40
C ASN A 71 -86.68 76.24 45.88
N LEU A 72 -87.80 75.53 45.73
CA LEU A 72 -87.88 74.12 45.30
C LEU A 72 -87.14 73.82 43.99
N ARG A 73 -87.29 74.69 42.99
CA ARG A 73 -86.55 74.54 41.71
C ARG A 73 -85.04 74.72 41.92
N GLY A 74 -84.63 75.72 42.69
CA GLY A 74 -83.22 75.97 42.97
C GLY A 74 -82.55 74.88 43.80
N ASP A 75 -83.29 74.24 44.71
CA ASP A 75 -82.77 73.14 45.53
C ASP A 75 -82.70 71.82 44.76
N ILE A 76 -83.66 71.54 43.87
CA ILE A 76 -83.58 70.41 42.93
C ILE A 76 -82.44 70.60 41.94
N GLU A 77 -82.31 71.79 41.34
CA GLU A 77 -81.23 72.10 40.39
C GLU A 77 -79.86 71.99 41.08
N ARG A 78 -79.71 72.51 42.30
CA ARG A 78 -78.46 72.35 43.08
C ARG A 78 -78.13 70.89 43.38
N ARG A 79 -79.11 70.07 43.72
CA ARG A 79 -78.88 68.66 44.02
C ARG A 79 -78.61 67.85 42.74
N SER A 80 -79.30 68.13 41.65
CA SER A 80 -79.01 67.51 40.35
C SER A 80 -77.60 67.87 39.89
N LEU A 81 -77.18 69.12 40.09
CA LEU A 81 -75.83 69.58 39.81
C LEU A 81 -74.82 68.85 40.72
N SER A 82 -75.11 68.68 42.00
CA SER A 82 -74.26 67.91 42.93
C SER A 82 -74.14 66.42 42.56
N ILE A 83 -75.22 65.78 42.10
CA ILE A 83 -75.18 64.38 41.64
C ILE A 83 -74.40 64.26 40.33
N ASN A 84 -74.56 65.21 39.41
CA ASN A 84 -73.80 65.22 38.16
C ASN A 84 -72.32 65.51 38.41
N GLU A 85 -71.98 66.40 39.35
CA GLU A 85 -70.59 66.62 39.79
C GLU A 85 -69.99 65.36 40.42
N GLU A 86 -70.75 64.66 41.26
CA GLU A 86 -70.34 63.38 41.85
C GLU A 86 -70.10 62.31 40.77
N PHE A 87 -71.02 62.20 39.80
CA PHE A 87 -70.89 61.26 38.70
C PHE A 87 -69.68 61.58 37.82
N VAL A 88 -69.45 62.85 37.50
CA VAL A 88 -68.26 63.29 36.75
C VAL A 88 -66.98 62.99 37.53
N ARG A 89 -66.97 63.15 38.86
CA ARG A 89 -65.81 62.80 39.69
C ARG A 89 -65.49 61.31 39.63
N ILE A 90 -66.48 60.46 39.84
CA ILE A 90 -66.31 59.00 39.79
C ILE A 90 -65.90 58.55 38.39
N PHE A 91 -66.53 59.11 37.34
CA PHE A 91 -66.20 58.75 35.97
C PHE A 91 -64.82 59.24 35.55
N LYS A 92 -64.34 60.35 36.12
CA LYS A 92 -62.99 60.85 35.90
C LYS A 92 -61.94 59.90 36.46
N GLU A 93 -62.13 59.37 37.67
CA GLU A 93 -61.22 58.37 38.27
C GLU A 93 -61.15 57.11 37.40
N VAL A 94 -62.29 56.60 36.92
CA VAL A 94 -62.32 55.42 36.02
C VAL A 94 -61.66 55.71 34.67
N LYS A 95 -61.82 56.92 34.14
CA LYS A 95 -61.18 57.33 32.90
C LYS A 95 -59.66 57.44 33.05
N GLU A 96 -59.17 57.98 34.16
CA GLU A 96 -57.74 58.09 34.45
C GLU A 96 -57.10 56.69 34.58
N GLU A 97 -57.75 55.76 35.27
CA GLU A 97 -57.30 54.36 35.35
C GLU A 97 -57.30 53.67 33.98
N LEU A 98 -58.34 53.90 33.15
CA LEU A 98 -58.40 53.33 31.81
C LEU A 98 -57.36 53.95 30.86
N GLU A 99 -57.08 55.24 30.98
CA GLU A 99 -56.02 55.93 30.23
C GLU A 99 -54.63 55.39 30.63
N SER A 100 -54.38 55.14 31.93
CA SER A 100 -53.14 54.51 32.40
C SER A 100 -52.96 53.11 31.82
N VAL A 101 -54.01 52.28 31.84
CA VAL A 101 -53.94 50.93 31.25
C VAL A 101 -53.73 50.99 29.74
N HIS A 102 -54.33 51.97 29.05
CA HIS A 102 -54.10 52.15 27.62
C HIS A 102 -52.66 52.55 27.33
N GLU A 103 -52.08 53.44 28.13
CA GLU A 103 -50.68 53.86 28.01
C GLU A 103 -49.72 52.69 28.28
N ASP A 104 -49.99 51.87 29.29
CA ASP A 104 -49.21 50.66 29.59
C ASP A 104 -49.30 49.63 28.45
N VAL A 105 -50.49 49.42 27.87
CA VAL A 105 -50.66 48.52 26.71
C VAL A 105 -49.92 49.06 25.48
N GLN A 106 -49.94 50.38 25.26
CA GLN A 106 -49.24 51.01 24.15
C GLN A 106 -47.71 50.93 24.33
N ALA A 107 -47.22 51.10 25.56
CA ALA A 107 -45.82 50.92 25.93
C ALA A 107 -45.38 49.47 25.74
N MET A 108 -46.21 48.51 26.16
CA MET A 108 -45.93 47.07 25.98
C MET A 108 -45.92 46.68 24.50
N SER A 109 -46.85 47.20 23.69
CA SER A 109 -46.85 47.01 22.24
C SER A 109 -45.56 47.52 21.60
N SER A 110 -45.15 48.74 21.98
CA SER A 110 -43.91 49.35 21.49
C SER A 110 -42.66 48.56 21.92
N CYS A 111 -42.63 48.06 23.15
CA CYS A 111 -41.53 47.23 23.64
C CYS A 111 -41.47 45.88 22.92
N CYS A 112 -42.62 45.25 22.65
CA CYS A 112 -42.70 44.02 21.86
C CYS A 112 -42.23 44.25 20.41
N GLU A 113 -42.58 45.36 19.78
CA GLU A 113 -42.06 45.73 18.45
C GLU A 113 -40.55 45.96 18.47
N GLU A 114 -40.03 46.68 19.47
CA GLU A 114 -38.59 46.92 19.61
C GLU A 114 -37.82 45.63 19.85
N MET A 115 -38.31 44.76 20.75
CA MET A 115 -37.71 43.46 21.02
C MET A 115 -37.75 42.57 19.78
N THR A 116 -38.85 42.58 19.03
CA THR A 116 -38.97 41.84 17.77
C THR A 116 -37.99 42.35 16.72
N ASN A 117 -37.81 43.67 16.62
CA ASN A 117 -36.86 44.28 15.69
C ASN A 117 -35.42 43.96 16.08
N ARG A 118 -35.07 44.01 17.38
CA ARG A 118 -33.75 43.57 17.88
C ARG A 118 -33.52 42.08 17.63
N LEU A 119 -34.53 41.24 17.83
CA LEU A 119 -34.45 39.81 17.54
C LEU A 119 -34.23 39.55 16.05
N LYS A 120 -34.93 40.27 15.17
CA LYS A 120 -34.73 40.18 13.71
C LYS A 120 -33.32 40.60 13.31
N ALA A 121 -32.83 41.73 13.81
CA ALA A 121 -31.47 42.22 13.53
C ALA A 121 -30.40 41.25 14.03
N ALA A 122 -30.56 40.72 15.25
CA ALA A 122 -29.65 39.71 15.80
C ALA A 122 -29.70 38.40 15.00
N LYS A 123 -30.88 37.97 14.56
CA LYS A 123 -31.05 36.78 13.71
C LYS A 123 -30.36 36.94 12.36
N GLU A 124 -30.45 38.11 11.74
CA GLU A 124 -29.81 38.39 10.46
C GLU A 124 -28.28 38.41 10.57
N GLN A 125 -27.73 39.07 11.60
CA GLN A 125 -26.29 39.03 11.88
C GLN A 125 -25.79 37.62 12.23
N THR A 126 -26.56 36.88 13.03
CA THR A 126 -26.23 35.49 13.38
C THR A 126 -26.31 34.60 12.14
N GLN A 127 -27.24 34.83 11.24
CA GLN A 127 -27.35 34.09 9.98
C GLN A 127 -26.13 34.30 9.08
N ASP A 128 -25.64 35.54 8.92
CA ASP A 128 -24.42 35.80 8.16
C ASP A 128 -23.19 35.13 8.78
N LEU A 129 -23.05 35.20 10.12
CA LEU A 129 -22.02 34.50 10.86
C LEU A 129 -22.13 32.97 10.70
N ILE A 130 -23.33 32.40 10.74
CA ILE A 130 -23.56 30.97 10.53
C ILE A 130 -23.17 30.56 9.11
N VAL A 131 -23.50 31.36 8.09
CA VAL A 131 -23.12 31.08 6.70
C VAL A 131 -21.61 31.12 6.54
N LYS A 132 -20.95 32.14 7.10
CA LYS A 132 -19.48 32.27 7.06
C LYS A 132 -18.79 31.14 7.82
N THR A 133 -19.33 30.75 8.97
CA THR A 133 -18.83 29.62 9.78
C THR A 133 -19.00 28.29 9.05
N ASN A 134 -20.15 28.04 8.42
CA ASN A 134 -20.37 26.85 7.61
C ASN A 134 -19.44 26.79 6.38
N LYS A 135 -19.22 27.94 5.71
CA LYS A 135 -18.27 28.02 4.60
C LYS A 135 -16.84 27.70 5.05
N LEU A 136 -16.41 28.29 6.17
CA LEU A 136 -15.10 28.01 6.76
C LEU A 136 -14.98 26.54 7.21
N GLN A 137 -16.03 25.97 7.79
CA GLN A 137 -16.05 24.56 8.20
C GLN A 137 -15.98 23.62 6.99
N GLY A 138 -16.69 23.93 5.90
CA GLY A 138 -16.59 23.19 4.64
C GLY A 138 -15.22 23.31 3.98
N GLU A 139 -14.61 24.51 4.00
CA GLU A 139 -13.23 24.71 3.53
C GLU A 139 -12.22 23.95 4.40
N ASN A 140 -12.40 23.93 5.72
CA ASN A 140 -11.53 23.21 6.65
C ASN A 140 -11.62 21.69 6.43
N GLN A 141 -12.82 21.13 6.29
CA GLN A 141 -13.00 19.71 5.93
C GLN A 141 -12.35 19.38 4.58
N ARG A 142 -12.49 20.26 3.58
CA ARG A 142 -11.84 20.06 2.28
C ARG A 142 -10.32 20.11 2.37
N LEU A 143 -9.77 20.99 3.20
CA LEU A 143 -8.35 21.08 3.51
C LEU A 143 -7.86 19.84 4.23
N GLU A 144 -8.62 19.31 5.18
CA GLU A 144 -8.29 18.11 5.94
C GLU A 144 -8.27 16.87 5.05
N VAL A 145 -9.26 16.69 4.17
CA VAL A 145 -9.26 15.62 3.16
C VAL A 145 -8.05 15.75 2.23
N ARG A 146 -7.74 16.97 1.76
CA ARG A 146 -6.55 17.19 0.92
C ARG A 146 -5.25 16.89 1.66
N ALA A 147 -5.16 17.23 2.94
CA ALA A 147 -4.01 16.92 3.77
C ALA A 147 -3.85 15.41 3.97
N GLN A 148 -4.94 14.68 4.21
CA GLN A 148 -4.91 13.21 4.29
C GLN A 148 -4.48 12.57 2.96
N VAL A 149 -4.98 13.07 1.83
CA VAL A 149 -4.56 12.59 0.50
C VAL A 149 -3.08 12.90 0.24
N ALA A 150 -2.61 14.10 0.60
CA ALA A 150 -1.19 14.45 0.49
C ALA A 150 -0.32 13.58 1.41
N GLN A 151 -0.76 13.30 2.63
CA GLN A 151 -0.05 12.43 3.56
C GLN A 151 0.01 10.98 3.05
N ALA A 152 -1.09 10.47 2.51
CA ALA A 152 -1.15 9.16 1.88
C ALA A 152 -0.24 9.10 0.64
N PHE A 153 -0.20 10.18 -0.16
CA PHE A 153 0.69 10.32 -1.29
C PHE A 153 2.17 10.30 -0.85
N LEU A 154 2.54 11.08 0.16
CA LEU A 154 3.91 11.08 0.69
C LEU A 154 4.30 9.72 1.27
N THR A 155 3.43 9.08 2.04
CA THR A 155 3.68 7.73 2.60
C THR A 155 3.80 6.65 1.51
N LYS A 156 3.10 6.83 0.38
CA LYS A 156 3.11 5.87 -0.72
C LYS A 156 4.28 6.11 -1.69
N PHE A 157 4.68 7.36 -1.93
CA PHE A 157 5.66 7.73 -2.96
C PHE A 157 7.02 8.22 -2.44
N GLN A 158 7.15 8.54 -1.16
CA GLN A 158 8.46 8.79 -0.54
C GLN A 158 8.88 7.56 0.26
N LEU A 159 10.08 7.04 -0.05
CA LEU A 159 10.74 6.08 0.81
C LEU A 159 11.14 6.76 2.13
N SER A 160 11.10 6.00 3.23
CA SER A 160 11.64 6.49 4.49
C SER A 160 13.12 6.83 4.31
N ALA A 161 13.57 7.93 4.90
CA ALA A 161 14.99 8.30 4.91
C ALA A 161 15.89 7.19 5.47
N THR A 162 15.33 6.32 6.33
CA THR A 162 16.00 5.10 6.82
C THR A 162 16.19 4.08 5.72
N GLU A 163 15.19 3.84 4.86
CA GLU A 163 15.28 2.87 3.74
C GLU A 163 16.24 3.38 2.66
N MET A 164 16.19 4.69 2.34
CA MET A 164 17.19 5.31 1.46
C MET A 164 18.60 5.26 2.05
N ALA A 165 18.75 5.40 3.37
CA ALA A 165 20.03 5.23 4.05
C ALA A 165 20.49 3.77 4.04
N THR A 166 19.62 2.78 4.23
CA THR A 166 20.00 1.36 4.12
C THR A 166 20.42 1.02 2.68
N LEU A 167 19.71 1.55 1.67
CA LEU A 167 20.05 1.35 0.26
C LEU A 167 21.36 2.06 -0.16
N ARG A 168 21.68 3.24 0.41
CA ARG A 168 22.89 4.01 0.08
C ARG A 168 24.10 3.74 0.99
N SER A 169 23.88 3.36 2.24
CA SER A 169 24.92 3.21 3.27
C SER A 169 25.47 1.78 3.36
N ALA A 170 24.82 0.80 2.73
CA ALA A 170 25.27 -0.60 2.74
C ALA A 170 26.45 -0.87 1.79
N ARG A 171 27.40 0.07 1.58
CA ARG A 171 28.57 -0.15 0.72
C ARG A 171 29.46 -1.31 1.16
N ASP A 172 29.36 -1.74 2.42
CA ASP A 172 30.19 -2.81 3.02
C ASP A 172 29.50 -3.57 4.17
N GLY A 173 28.17 -3.46 4.29
CA GLY A 173 27.38 -4.08 5.37
C GLY A 173 26.67 -5.36 4.93
N PRO A 174 26.39 -6.32 5.85
CA PRO A 174 25.63 -7.51 5.52
C PRO A 174 24.24 -7.12 5.00
N ILE A 175 23.84 -7.69 3.87
CA ILE A 175 22.51 -7.49 3.30
C ILE A 175 21.50 -8.19 4.23
N THR A 176 20.74 -7.39 4.97
CA THR A 176 19.63 -7.84 5.82
C THR A 176 18.36 -8.02 4.99
N GLU A 177 17.42 -8.85 5.44
CA GLU A 177 16.06 -8.97 4.87
C GLU A 177 15.35 -7.62 4.67
N ASP A 178 15.70 -6.62 5.48
CA ASP A 178 15.21 -5.24 5.36
C ASP A 178 15.61 -4.56 4.04
N PHE A 179 16.78 -4.92 3.47
CA PHE A 179 17.20 -4.45 2.15
C PHE A 179 16.28 -5.00 1.05
N PHE A 180 15.93 -6.28 1.12
CA PHE A 180 15.01 -6.91 0.16
C PHE A 180 13.59 -6.35 0.29
N ARG A 181 13.14 -6.08 1.51
CA ARG A 181 11.86 -5.40 1.74
C ARG A 181 11.84 -3.99 1.16
N ALA A 182 12.91 -3.21 1.37
CA ALA A 182 13.06 -1.88 0.79
C ALA A 182 13.10 -1.94 -0.74
N LEU A 183 13.86 -2.87 -1.34
CA LEU A 183 13.94 -3.03 -2.79
C LEU A 183 12.58 -3.39 -3.40
N ASN A 184 11.83 -4.32 -2.80
CA ASN A 184 10.48 -4.66 -3.25
C ASN A 184 9.53 -3.46 -3.11
N ARG A 185 9.66 -2.67 -2.05
CA ARG A 185 8.92 -1.40 -1.91
C ARG A 185 9.25 -0.42 -3.03
N VAL A 186 10.52 -0.25 -3.42
CA VAL A 186 10.93 0.58 -4.56
C VAL A 186 10.32 0.06 -5.88
N LYS A 187 10.29 -1.26 -6.10
CA LYS A 187 9.64 -1.85 -7.29
C LYS A 187 8.14 -1.52 -7.34
N ASN A 188 7.43 -1.70 -6.23
CA ASN A 188 6.01 -1.37 -6.14
C ASN A 188 5.77 0.14 -6.38
N ILE A 189 6.62 1.01 -5.82
CA ILE A 189 6.54 2.46 -6.08
C ILE A 189 6.76 2.75 -7.55
N HIS A 190 7.73 2.11 -8.21
CA HIS A 190 7.99 2.29 -9.63
C HIS A 190 6.78 1.85 -10.49
N GLU A 191 6.07 0.79 -10.13
CA GLU A 191 4.83 0.39 -10.80
C GLU A 191 3.67 1.35 -10.53
N ASP A 192 3.49 1.80 -9.29
CA ASP A 192 2.46 2.78 -8.91
C ASP A 192 2.68 4.14 -9.61
N VAL A 193 3.93 4.57 -9.78
CA VAL A 193 4.29 5.79 -10.52
C VAL A 193 3.97 5.64 -12.01
N LYS A 194 4.09 4.43 -12.58
CA LYS A 194 3.66 4.14 -13.96
C LYS A 194 2.15 4.33 -14.15
N VAL A 195 1.35 4.07 -13.12
CA VAL A 195 -0.09 4.35 -13.11
C VAL A 195 -0.35 5.86 -12.98
N LEU A 196 0.40 6.58 -12.15
CA LEU A 196 0.31 8.04 -12.03
C LEU A 196 0.65 8.78 -13.32
N LEU A 197 1.63 8.28 -14.10
CA LEU A 197 2.01 8.85 -15.40
C LEU A 197 0.88 8.81 -16.45
N ARG A 198 -0.14 7.97 -16.25
CA ARG A 198 -1.36 7.97 -17.07
C ARG A 198 -2.31 9.13 -16.73
N THR A 199 -2.07 9.85 -15.63
CA THR A 199 -2.88 10.96 -15.14
C THR A 199 -2.23 12.31 -15.45
N ASN A 200 -3.00 13.41 -15.36
CA ASN A 200 -2.63 14.77 -15.80
C ASN A 200 -1.35 15.39 -15.20
N GLN A 201 -0.77 14.87 -14.11
CA GLN A 201 0.44 15.45 -13.49
C GLN A 201 1.69 14.63 -13.82
N GLN A 202 2.16 14.75 -15.06
CA GLN A 202 3.24 13.91 -15.60
C GLN A 202 4.64 14.29 -15.08
N THR A 203 4.91 15.56 -14.77
CA THR A 203 6.26 16.04 -14.41
C THR A 203 6.75 15.53 -13.05
N ALA A 204 5.92 15.63 -12.01
CA ALA A 204 6.25 15.09 -10.69
C ALA A 204 6.35 13.56 -10.70
N GLY A 205 5.51 12.89 -11.50
CA GLY A 205 5.60 11.44 -11.72
C GLY A 205 6.92 11.05 -12.39
N LEU A 206 7.38 11.84 -13.38
CA LEU A 206 8.64 11.58 -14.07
C LEU A 206 9.84 11.77 -13.15
N GLU A 207 9.84 12.82 -12.31
CA GLU A 207 10.92 13.09 -11.36
C GLU A 207 11.03 11.99 -10.29
N ILE A 208 9.90 11.53 -9.76
CA ILE A 208 9.88 10.39 -8.82
C ILE A 208 10.36 9.12 -9.54
N MET A 209 9.93 8.88 -10.77
CA MET A 209 10.38 7.71 -11.54
C MET A 209 11.90 7.72 -11.77
N GLU A 210 12.48 8.86 -12.14
CA GLU A 210 13.93 9.00 -12.33
C GLU A 210 14.70 8.77 -11.02
N GLN A 211 14.25 9.38 -9.92
CA GLN A 211 14.85 9.17 -8.60
C GLN A 211 14.76 7.70 -8.15
N MET A 212 13.62 7.04 -8.40
CA MET A 212 13.44 5.62 -8.08
C MET A 212 14.29 4.72 -8.98
N ALA A 213 14.43 5.03 -10.26
CA ALA A 213 15.29 4.28 -11.18
C ALA A 213 16.76 4.34 -10.75
N VAL A 214 17.26 5.52 -10.37
CA VAL A 214 18.62 5.68 -9.83
C VAL A 214 18.81 4.90 -8.52
N LEU A 215 17.80 4.92 -7.64
CA LEU A 215 17.82 4.11 -6.41
C LEU A 215 17.80 2.60 -6.71
N GLN A 216 17.06 2.15 -7.73
CA GLN A 216 17.07 0.76 -8.17
C GLN A 216 18.44 0.37 -8.73
N GLU A 217 19.03 1.18 -9.60
CA GLU A 217 20.35 0.92 -10.20
C GLU A 217 21.42 0.82 -9.12
N THR A 218 21.47 1.79 -8.19
CA THR A 218 22.42 1.75 -7.07
C THR A 218 22.20 0.55 -6.15
N ALA A 219 20.95 0.14 -5.90
CA ALA A 219 20.65 -1.06 -5.13
C ALA A 219 21.12 -2.33 -5.85
N TYR A 220 20.90 -2.44 -7.15
CA TYR A 220 21.37 -3.59 -7.95
C TYR A 220 22.89 -3.65 -8.07
N GLU A 221 23.57 -2.52 -8.26
CA GLU A 221 25.04 -2.47 -8.24
C GLU A 221 25.60 -2.90 -6.88
N GLN A 222 24.93 -2.52 -5.79
CA GLN A 222 25.37 -2.90 -4.46
C GLN A 222 25.14 -4.38 -4.18
N LEU A 223 23.99 -4.90 -4.60
CA LEU A 223 23.68 -6.32 -4.50
C LEU A 223 24.62 -7.17 -5.38
N TYR A 224 25.00 -6.67 -6.56
CA TYR A 224 26.03 -7.26 -7.40
C TYR A 224 27.41 -7.29 -6.71
N ARG A 225 27.84 -6.17 -6.11
CA ARG A 225 29.12 -6.09 -5.38
C ARG A 225 29.13 -6.99 -4.15
N TRP A 226 28.03 -7.02 -3.41
CA TRP A 226 27.90 -7.93 -2.28
C TRP A 226 27.94 -9.38 -2.74
N ALA A 227 27.18 -9.75 -3.77
CA ALA A 227 27.21 -11.09 -4.35
C ALA A 227 28.62 -11.45 -4.82
N GLN A 228 29.35 -10.53 -5.46
CA GLN A 228 30.75 -10.74 -5.81
C GLN A 228 31.64 -10.96 -4.58
N SER A 229 31.48 -10.14 -3.53
CA SER A 229 32.28 -10.26 -2.30
C SER A 229 32.00 -11.56 -1.55
N GLU A 230 30.74 -11.99 -1.50
CA GLU A 230 30.30 -13.22 -0.84
C GLU A 230 30.72 -14.45 -1.67
N CYS A 231 30.63 -14.37 -3.00
CA CYS A 231 31.15 -15.39 -3.91
C CYS A 231 32.67 -15.53 -3.82
N CYS A 232 33.42 -14.42 -3.73
CA CYS A 232 34.87 -14.48 -3.60
C CYS A 232 35.34 -14.90 -2.20
N ARG A 233 34.66 -14.49 -1.13
CA ARG A 233 35.05 -14.81 0.27
C ARG A 233 34.49 -16.13 0.78
N GLY A 234 33.19 -16.38 0.60
CA GLY A 234 32.50 -17.54 1.16
C GLY A 234 32.73 -18.84 0.37
N LEU A 235 32.88 -18.75 -0.96
CA LEU A 235 32.93 -19.95 -1.82
C LEU A 235 34.34 -20.44 -2.15
N THR A 236 35.36 -19.94 -1.46
CA THR A 236 36.73 -20.45 -1.54
C THR A 236 36.95 -21.70 -0.67
N GLN A 237 36.02 -22.03 0.23
CA GLN A 237 36.07 -23.23 1.08
C GLN A 237 35.32 -24.41 0.45
N GLU A 238 35.83 -25.62 0.67
CA GLU A 238 35.27 -26.89 0.13
C GLU A 238 33.87 -27.19 0.67
N THR A 239 33.53 -26.67 1.86
CA THR A 239 32.19 -26.74 2.46
C THR A 239 31.43 -25.46 2.13
N CYS A 240 30.53 -25.54 1.15
CA CYS A 240 29.74 -24.42 0.68
C CYS A 240 28.47 -24.29 1.54
N ASP A 241 28.49 -23.44 2.58
CA ASP A 241 27.25 -22.99 3.21
C ASP A 241 26.68 -21.86 2.35
N ILE A 242 25.73 -22.20 1.47
CA ILE A 242 25.04 -21.18 0.67
C ILE A 242 24.11 -20.41 1.62
N PRO A 243 24.37 -19.13 1.92
CA PRO A 243 23.48 -18.38 2.77
C PRO A 243 22.14 -18.21 2.01
N PRO A 244 20.99 -18.40 2.67
CA PRO A 244 19.67 -18.27 2.02
C PRO A 244 19.45 -16.86 1.43
N VAL A 245 20.17 -15.87 1.97
CA VAL A 245 20.24 -14.48 1.49
C VAL A 245 20.79 -14.39 0.06
N LEU A 246 21.71 -15.29 -0.33
CA LEU A 246 22.26 -15.33 -1.68
C LEU A 246 21.25 -15.89 -2.68
N SER A 247 20.48 -16.92 -2.33
CA SER A 247 19.38 -17.42 -3.16
C SER A 247 18.31 -16.35 -3.39
N GLN A 248 17.95 -15.60 -2.34
CA GLN A 248 17.02 -14.47 -2.42
C GLN A 248 17.61 -13.30 -3.22
N ALA A 249 18.92 -13.06 -3.12
CA ALA A 249 19.62 -12.09 -3.97
C ALA A 249 19.52 -12.48 -5.44
N MET A 250 19.79 -13.74 -5.78
CA MET A 250 19.69 -14.26 -7.14
C MET A 250 18.27 -14.17 -7.70
N GLU A 251 17.24 -14.36 -6.88
CA GLU A 251 15.84 -14.09 -7.27
C GLU A 251 15.65 -12.61 -7.65
N SER A 252 16.09 -11.70 -6.79
CA SER A 252 15.92 -10.27 -7.03
C SER A 252 16.71 -9.75 -8.24
N LEU A 253 17.84 -10.37 -8.58
CA LEU A 253 18.70 -10.09 -9.73
C LEU A 253 18.07 -10.48 -11.08
N GLN A 254 17.07 -11.37 -11.10
CA GLN A 254 16.44 -11.83 -12.34
C GLN A 254 15.82 -10.70 -13.17
N ASP A 255 15.38 -9.62 -12.52
CA ASP A 255 14.81 -8.44 -13.19
C ASP A 255 15.80 -7.80 -14.19
N ARG A 256 17.11 -8.05 -14.03
CA ARG A 256 18.17 -7.59 -14.92
C ARG A 256 19.01 -8.78 -15.40
N PRO A 257 18.67 -9.41 -16.54
CA PRO A 257 19.33 -10.64 -17.00
C PRO A 257 20.83 -10.48 -17.27
N VAL A 258 21.27 -9.26 -17.60
CA VAL A 258 22.69 -8.94 -17.83
C VAL A 258 23.50 -9.04 -16.53
N LEU A 259 23.01 -8.45 -15.43
CA LEU A 259 23.69 -8.53 -14.13
C LEU A 259 23.64 -9.95 -13.57
N TYR A 260 22.54 -10.66 -13.79
CA TYR A 260 22.41 -12.07 -13.43
C TYR A 260 23.48 -12.92 -14.12
N LYS A 261 23.66 -12.78 -15.45
CA LYS A 261 24.69 -13.52 -16.20
C LYS A 261 26.10 -13.20 -15.69
N TYR A 262 26.44 -11.92 -15.50
CA TYR A 262 27.75 -11.55 -14.96
C TYR A 262 28.01 -12.13 -13.56
N THR A 263 27.00 -12.15 -12.69
CA THR A 263 27.14 -12.72 -11.34
C THR A 263 27.36 -14.25 -11.40
N LEU A 264 26.68 -14.94 -12.31
CA LEU A 264 26.90 -16.36 -12.56
C LEU A 264 28.29 -16.65 -13.12
N ASP A 265 28.79 -15.83 -14.05
CA ASP A 265 30.12 -15.99 -14.62
C ASP A 265 31.23 -15.77 -13.57
N GLU A 266 31.07 -14.76 -12.70
CA GLU A 266 31.97 -14.51 -11.57
C GLU A 266 31.92 -15.65 -10.54
N PHE A 267 30.72 -16.15 -10.22
CA PHE A 267 30.54 -17.34 -9.38
C PHE A 267 31.28 -18.56 -9.98
N GLY A 268 31.08 -18.81 -11.28
CA GLY A 268 31.74 -19.90 -12.00
C GLY A 268 33.26 -19.76 -11.96
N THR A 269 33.79 -18.54 -12.09
CA THR A 269 35.23 -18.25 -12.04
C THR A 269 35.83 -18.44 -10.64
N ALA A 270 35.11 -17.99 -9.60
CA ALA A 270 35.51 -18.19 -8.21
C ALA A 270 35.55 -19.68 -7.85
N ARG A 271 34.50 -20.44 -8.21
CA ARG A 271 34.44 -21.89 -8.01
C ARG A 271 35.47 -22.65 -8.83
N ARG A 272 35.69 -22.30 -10.11
CA ARG A 272 36.77 -22.86 -10.92
C ARG A 272 38.11 -22.77 -10.20
N SER A 273 38.43 -21.60 -9.64
CA SER A 273 39.67 -21.38 -8.90
C SER A 273 39.72 -22.19 -7.59
N ALA A 274 38.60 -22.32 -6.88
CA ALA A 274 38.49 -23.13 -5.67
C ALA A 274 38.64 -24.63 -5.95
N VAL A 275 37.97 -25.16 -6.97
CA VAL A 275 38.04 -26.57 -7.38
C VAL A 275 39.45 -26.92 -7.88
N VAL A 276 40.11 -26.04 -8.64
CA VAL A 276 41.50 -26.26 -9.06
C VAL A 276 42.45 -26.31 -7.86
N ARG A 277 42.26 -25.41 -6.88
CA ARG A 277 43.04 -25.45 -5.62
C ARG A 277 42.75 -26.72 -4.83
N GLY A 278 41.49 -27.09 -4.65
CA GLY A 278 41.08 -28.33 -3.98
C GLY A 278 41.63 -29.58 -4.66
N PHE A 279 41.69 -29.59 -6.00
CA PHE A 279 42.32 -30.69 -6.75
C PHE A 279 43.82 -30.79 -6.45
N ILE A 280 44.53 -29.66 -6.44
CA ILE A 280 45.97 -29.61 -6.14
C ILE A 280 46.23 -29.98 -4.67
N ASP A 281 45.41 -29.51 -3.73
CA ASP A 281 45.53 -29.84 -2.31
C ASP A 281 45.21 -31.34 -2.07
N ALA A 282 44.21 -31.91 -2.74
CA ALA A 282 43.93 -33.35 -2.70
C ALA A 282 45.08 -34.21 -3.26
N LEU A 283 45.76 -33.72 -4.31
CA LEU A 283 46.95 -34.39 -4.86
C LEU A 283 48.15 -34.32 -3.90
N THR A 284 48.46 -33.14 -3.38
CA THR A 284 49.75 -32.83 -2.72
C THR A 284 49.72 -32.90 -1.19
N ARG A 285 48.58 -32.61 -0.55
CA ARG A 285 48.44 -32.46 0.92
C ARG A 285 47.46 -33.46 1.54
N GLY A 286 46.50 -33.96 0.76
CA GLY A 286 45.41 -34.78 1.30
C GLY A 286 44.40 -33.94 2.10
N GLY A 287 43.37 -34.60 2.65
CA GLY A 287 42.28 -33.92 3.36
C GLY A 287 42.70 -33.21 4.66
N MET A 288 41.80 -32.41 5.23
CA MET A 288 41.99 -31.73 6.53
C MET A 288 42.50 -32.70 7.60
N GLY A 289 43.76 -32.54 8.01
CA GLY A 289 44.43 -33.41 8.99
C GLY A 289 45.24 -34.57 8.43
N GLY A 290 45.47 -34.65 7.10
CA GLY A 290 46.27 -35.70 6.47
C GLY A 290 45.49 -37.01 6.24
N THR A 291 44.18 -36.98 6.40
CA THR A 291 43.25 -38.08 6.12
C THR A 291 42.06 -37.55 5.30
N PRO A 292 41.78 -38.06 4.09
CA PRO A 292 42.50 -39.11 3.35
C PRO A 292 43.91 -38.66 2.92
N ARG A 293 44.81 -39.64 2.75
CA ARG A 293 46.21 -39.41 2.37
C ARG A 293 46.30 -38.73 1.00
N PRO A 294 47.34 -37.92 0.73
CA PRO A 294 47.55 -37.31 -0.58
C PRO A 294 47.52 -38.38 -1.68
N ILE A 295 46.81 -38.09 -2.77
CA ILE A 295 46.67 -39.02 -3.90
C ILE A 295 48.05 -39.32 -4.53
N GLU A 296 49.02 -38.39 -4.45
CA GLU A 296 50.40 -38.61 -4.91
C GLU A 296 51.15 -39.75 -4.19
N MET A 297 50.73 -40.14 -2.98
CA MET A 297 51.31 -41.31 -2.28
C MET A 297 50.99 -42.64 -2.98
N HIS A 298 49.94 -42.68 -3.81
CA HIS A 298 49.56 -43.84 -4.62
C HIS A 298 50.19 -43.86 -6.01
N SER A 299 51.13 -42.95 -6.31
CA SER A 299 51.85 -42.88 -7.59
C SER A 299 52.56 -44.18 -7.99
N HIS A 300 52.85 -45.06 -7.03
CA HIS A 300 53.41 -46.39 -7.27
C HIS A 300 52.44 -47.39 -7.91
N ASP A 301 51.13 -47.15 -7.85
CA ASP A 301 50.11 -47.94 -8.55
C ASP A 301 49.33 -47.03 -9.53
N PRO A 302 49.72 -47.02 -10.82
CA PRO A 302 49.10 -46.22 -11.87
C PRO A 302 47.58 -46.36 -11.97
N MET A 303 47.06 -47.56 -11.69
CA MET A 303 45.62 -47.84 -11.82
C MET A 303 44.83 -47.17 -10.70
N ARG A 304 45.34 -47.23 -9.46
CA ARG A 304 44.73 -46.56 -8.31
C ARG A 304 44.89 -45.06 -8.39
N TYR A 305 46.06 -44.57 -8.78
CA TYR A 305 46.33 -43.14 -8.91
C TYR A 305 45.38 -42.47 -9.92
N VAL A 306 45.20 -43.05 -11.12
CA VAL A 306 44.26 -42.51 -12.11
C VAL A 306 42.79 -42.74 -11.69
N GLY A 307 42.49 -43.86 -11.03
CA GLY A 307 41.15 -44.12 -10.47
C GLY A 307 40.74 -43.09 -9.42
N ASP A 308 41.62 -42.78 -8.47
CA ASP A 308 41.37 -41.82 -7.39
C ASP A 308 41.24 -40.39 -7.93
N MET A 309 42.05 -40.01 -8.93
CA MET A 309 41.91 -38.72 -9.62
C MET A 309 40.55 -38.58 -10.32
N LEU A 310 40.10 -39.62 -11.01
CA LEU A 310 38.80 -39.63 -11.71
C LEU A 310 37.62 -39.70 -10.73
N ALA A 311 37.77 -40.44 -9.62
CA ALA A 311 36.77 -40.50 -8.55
C ALA A 311 36.60 -39.15 -7.85
N TRP A 312 37.72 -38.48 -7.51
CA TRP A 312 37.68 -37.14 -6.93
C TRP A 312 37.01 -36.15 -7.90
N LEU A 313 37.33 -36.20 -9.19
CA LEU A 313 36.72 -35.35 -10.21
C LEU A 313 35.21 -35.58 -10.30
N HIS A 314 34.76 -36.84 -10.31
CA HIS A 314 33.34 -37.18 -10.33
C HIS A 314 32.62 -36.64 -9.07
N GLN A 315 33.22 -36.81 -7.89
CA GLN A 315 32.66 -36.30 -6.64
C GLN A 315 32.63 -34.76 -6.60
N ALA A 316 33.70 -34.09 -7.03
CA ALA A 316 33.76 -32.64 -7.11
C ALA A 316 32.67 -32.11 -8.05
N THR A 317 32.53 -32.72 -9.22
CA THR A 317 31.49 -32.35 -10.21
C THR A 317 30.07 -32.53 -9.64
N ALA A 318 29.83 -33.60 -8.89
CA ALA A 318 28.54 -33.83 -8.22
C ALA A 318 28.27 -32.77 -7.14
N SER A 319 29.29 -32.41 -6.33
CA SER A 319 29.14 -31.36 -5.32
C SER A 319 28.84 -30.00 -5.93
N GLU A 320 29.52 -29.60 -7.01
CA GLU A 320 29.26 -28.31 -7.69
C GLU A 320 27.85 -28.24 -8.25
N LYS A 321 27.33 -29.37 -8.77
CA LYS A 321 25.96 -29.47 -9.23
C LYS A 321 24.97 -29.27 -8.08
N GLU A 322 25.17 -29.92 -6.93
CA GLU A 322 24.33 -29.72 -5.75
C GLU A 322 24.39 -28.27 -5.23
N HIS A 323 25.56 -27.63 -5.24
CA HIS A 323 25.71 -26.24 -4.84
C HIS A 323 24.97 -25.28 -5.78
N LEU A 324 25.03 -25.52 -7.09
CA LEU A 324 24.28 -24.73 -8.07
C LEU A 324 22.77 -24.97 -7.93
N GLU A 325 22.32 -26.22 -7.74
CA GLU A 325 20.92 -26.54 -7.50
C GLU A 325 20.39 -25.87 -6.22
N ALA A 326 21.19 -25.83 -5.16
CA ALA A 326 20.85 -25.15 -3.91
C ALA A 326 20.77 -23.62 -4.08
N LEU A 327 21.69 -23.03 -4.86
CA LEU A 327 21.67 -21.60 -5.19
C LEU A 327 20.44 -21.23 -6.04
N LEU A 328 20.11 -22.07 -7.02
CA LEU A 328 19.03 -21.84 -7.98
C LEU A 328 17.66 -22.37 -7.52
N LYS A 329 17.54 -22.91 -6.30
CA LYS A 329 16.29 -23.45 -5.75
C LYS A 329 15.12 -22.45 -5.75
N GLN A 330 15.41 -21.16 -5.70
CA GLN A 330 14.42 -20.06 -5.74
C GLN A 330 14.35 -19.36 -7.11
N VAL A 331 15.13 -19.79 -8.10
CA VAL A 331 15.25 -19.12 -9.40
C VAL A 331 14.25 -19.69 -10.40
N THR A 332 13.33 -18.86 -10.86
CA THR A 332 12.13 -19.18 -11.66
C THR A 332 12.27 -18.86 -13.15
N VAL A 333 13.49 -18.87 -13.69
CA VAL A 333 13.72 -18.60 -15.13
C VAL A 333 13.72 -19.90 -15.95
N GLN A 334 12.98 -19.92 -17.06
CA GLN A 334 13.09 -20.97 -18.08
C GLN A 334 14.50 -20.88 -18.73
N GLY A 335 15.32 -21.93 -18.61
CA GLY A 335 16.73 -21.94 -19.06
C GLY A 335 17.77 -22.09 -17.93
N VAL A 336 17.32 -22.26 -16.69
CA VAL A 336 18.18 -22.55 -15.53
C VAL A 336 19.06 -23.78 -15.75
N GLU A 337 18.54 -24.84 -16.36
CA GLU A 337 19.33 -26.06 -16.63
C GLU A 337 20.48 -25.81 -17.62
N GLU A 338 20.25 -25.03 -18.68
CA GLU A 338 21.30 -24.72 -19.68
C GLU A 338 22.39 -23.83 -19.07
N ASN A 339 22.01 -22.80 -18.31
CA ASN A 339 22.97 -21.93 -17.62
C ASN A 339 23.75 -22.69 -16.54
N MET A 340 23.09 -23.58 -15.79
CA MET A 340 23.74 -24.42 -14.79
C MET A 340 24.79 -25.32 -15.43
N GLN A 341 24.47 -25.91 -16.58
CA GLN A 341 25.40 -26.75 -17.32
C GLN A 341 26.54 -25.97 -17.96
N GLU A 342 26.31 -24.75 -18.43
CA GLU A 342 27.37 -23.87 -18.94
C GLU A 342 28.36 -23.53 -17.82
N VAL A 343 27.85 -23.20 -16.63
CA VAL A 343 28.68 -22.88 -15.45
C VAL A 343 29.43 -24.11 -14.95
N VAL A 344 28.80 -25.29 -14.85
CA VAL A 344 29.50 -26.55 -14.50
C VAL A 344 30.57 -26.89 -15.53
N GLY A 345 30.27 -26.70 -16.83
CA GLY A 345 31.25 -26.86 -17.91
C GLY A 345 32.46 -25.94 -17.73
N HIS A 346 32.22 -24.65 -17.43
CA HIS A 346 33.28 -23.68 -17.18
C HIS A 346 34.13 -24.00 -15.94
N ILE A 347 33.49 -24.46 -14.85
CA ILE A 347 34.20 -24.88 -13.62
C ILE A 347 35.10 -26.10 -13.91
N THR A 348 34.54 -27.13 -14.56
CA THR A 348 35.26 -28.38 -14.86
C THR A 348 36.40 -28.20 -15.86
N GLU A 349 36.29 -27.25 -16.79
CA GLU A 349 37.38 -26.90 -17.73
C GLU A 349 38.68 -26.48 -17.01
N GLY A 350 38.58 -25.89 -15.81
CA GLY A 350 39.75 -25.56 -14.99
C GLY A 350 40.59 -26.76 -14.59
N VAL A 351 39.95 -27.91 -14.33
CA VAL A 351 40.59 -29.13 -13.82
C VAL A 351 41.13 -30.00 -14.96
N CYS A 352 40.61 -29.83 -16.19
CA CYS A 352 41.04 -30.60 -17.37
C CYS A 352 42.54 -30.50 -17.64
N ARG A 353 43.15 -29.30 -17.49
CA ARG A 353 44.58 -29.10 -17.76
C ARG A 353 45.48 -29.84 -16.75
N PRO A 354 45.35 -29.63 -15.42
CA PRO A 354 46.08 -30.43 -14.43
C PRO A 354 45.89 -31.94 -14.59
N LEU A 355 44.66 -32.40 -14.84
CA LEU A 355 44.35 -33.82 -15.03
C LEU A 355 45.09 -34.41 -16.22
N LYS A 356 45.03 -33.74 -17.39
CA LYS A 356 45.70 -34.16 -18.62
C LYS A 356 47.19 -34.36 -18.42
N VAL A 357 47.88 -33.37 -17.85
CA VAL A 357 49.32 -33.43 -17.60
C VAL A 357 49.69 -34.63 -16.72
N ARG A 358 48.91 -34.89 -15.66
CA ARG A 358 49.21 -36.00 -14.74
C ARG A 358 48.93 -37.37 -15.36
N ILE A 359 47.85 -37.52 -16.12
CA ILE A 359 47.55 -38.78 -16.82
C ILE A 359 48.60 -39.05 -17.92
N GLU A 360 49.00 -38.04 -18.68
CA GLU A 360 50.07 -38.17 -19.68
C GLU A 360 51.39 -38.63 -19.03
N GLN A 361 51.77 -38.04 -17.89
CA GLN A 361 52.97 -38.44 -17.14
C GLN A 361 52.91 -39.92 -16.74
N VAL A 362 51.77 -40.41 -16.27
CA VAL A 362 51.58 -41.82 -15.88
C VAL A 362 51.67 -42.76 -17.08
N ILE A 363 51.06 -42.39 -18.22
CA ILE A 363 51.10 -43.20 -19.44
C ILE A 363 52.52 -43.26 -20.04
N ILE A 364 53.29 -42.17 -19.93
CA ILE A 364 54.67 -42.12 -20.44
C ILE A 364 55.64 -42.87 -19.52
N ALA A 365 55.44 -42.80 -18.20
CA ALA A 365 56.33 -43.42 -17.22
C ALA A 365 56.27 -44.96 -17.21
N GLU A 366 55.14 -45.57 -17.59
CA GLU A 366 54.90 -47.01 -17.42
C GLU A 366 54.72 -47.76 -18.75
N PRO A 367 55.69 -48.60 -19.17
CA PRO A 367 55.64 -49.33 -20.45
C PRO A 367 54.92 -50.69 -20.36
N GLY A 368 54.16 -50.96 -19.30
CA GLY A 368 53.44 -52.23 -19.14
C GLY A 368 52.19 -52.33 -20.03
N ALA A 369 52.25 -53.07 -21.14
CA ALA A 369 51.12 -53.23 -22.06
C ALA A 369 49.81 -53.68 -21.38
N VAL A 370 49.88 -54.56 -20.37
CA VAL A 370 48.69 -55.01 -19.62
C VAL A 370 48.10 -53.89 -18.76
N LEU A 371 48.94 -53.04 -18.15
CA LEU A 371 48.51 -51.90 -17.35
C LEU A 371 47.91 -50.81 -18.23
N LEU A 372 48.51 -50.53 -19.39
CA LEU A 372 47.96 -49.59 -20.39
C LEU A 372 46.57 -49.99 -20.89
N TYR A 373 46.33 -51.30 -21.08
CA TYR A 373 45.00 -51.80 -21.46
C TYR A 373 43.97 -51.65 -20.34
N LYS A 374 44.35 -51.97 -19.09
CA LYS A 374 43.48 -51.78 -17.92
C LYS A 374 43.17 -50.29 -17.69
N LEU A 375 44.16 -49.42 -17.88
CA LEU A 375 44.01 -47.97 -17.79
C LEU A 375 43.06 -47.46 -18.88
N SER A 376 43.22 -47.91 -20.13
CA SER A 376 42.29 -47.58 -21.23
C SER A 376 40.85 -47.98 -20.90
N ASN A 377 40.63 -49.13 -20.25
CA ASN A 377 39.29 -49.55 -19.84
C ASN A 377 38.73 -48.69 -18.69
N LEU A 378 39.58 -48.27 -17.75
CA LEU A 378 39.21 -47.34 -16.68
C LEU A 378 38.78 -45.98 -17.24
N LEU A 379 39.57 -45.41 -18.14
CA LEU A 379 39.21 -44.15 -18.80
C LEU A 379 37.90 -44.28 -19.57
N LYS A 380 37.68 -45.40 -20.28
CA LYS A 380 36.42 -45.65 -20.98
C LYS A 380 35.23 -45.78 -20.02
N PHE A 381 35.42 -46.43 -18.87
CA PHE A 381 34.39 -46.53 -17.84
C PHE A 381 34.01 -45.15 -17.31
N TYR A 382 34.98 -44.33 -16.89
CA TYR A 382 34.70 -42.98 -16.39
C TYR A 382 34.18 -42.04 -17.48
N HIS A 383 34.63 -42.19 -18.72
CA HIS A 383 34.04 -41.47 -19.87
C HIS A 383 32.54 -41.78 -19.98
N HIS A 384 32.15 -43.05 -19.85
CA HIS A 384 30.74 -43.44 -19.86
C HIS A 384 29.99 -42.95 -18.61
N THR A 385 30.56 -43.08 -17.42
CA THR A 385 29.94 -42.61 -16.16
C THR A 385 29.70 -41.10 -16.18
N ILE A 386 30.69 -40.32 -16.63
CA ILE A 386 30.59 -38.86 -16.71
C ILE A 386 29.64 -38.44 -17.85
N SER A 387 29.63 -39.17 -18.97
CA SER A 387 28.67 -38.94 -20.05
C SER A 387 27.22 -39.26 -19.64
N LEU A 388 27.02 -40.27 -18.78
CA LEU A 388 25.71 -40.65 -18.25
C LEU A 388 25.26 -39.73 -17.12
N PHE A 389 26.19 -39.22 -16.31
CA PHE A 389 25.89 -38.23 -15.28
C PHE A 389 25.62 -36.84 -15.90
N GLY A 390 26.25 -36.54 -17.04
CA GLY A 390 26.09 -35.31 -17.83
C GLY A 390 24.96 -35.34 -18.86
N ILE A 391 23.93 -36.19 -18.69
CA ILE A 391 22.71 -36.11 -19.50
C ILE A 391 22.04 -34.76 -19.21
N MET A 392 22.42 -33.74 -19.99
CA MET A 392 21.56 -32.82 -20.73
C MET A 392 22.32 -31.56 -21.22
N GLY A 393 23.66 -31.57 -21.40
CA GLY A 393 24.38 -30.37 -21.82
C GLY A 393 25.58 -30.60 -22.73
N THR A 394 25.58 -29.92 -23.88
CA THR A 394 26.67 -29.86 -24.88
C THR A 394 27.97 -29.21 -24.37
N SER A 395 28.00 -28.67 -23.14
CA SER A 395 29.10 -27.90 -22.55
C SER A 395 30.14 -28.73 -21.76
N VAL A 396 29.82 -29.95 -21.33
CA VAL A 396 30.82 -30.88 -20.69
C VAL A 396 31.76 -31.51 -21.74
N SER A 397 31.66 -31.04 -22.99
CA SER A 397 32.49 -31.46 -24.11
C SER A 397 33.99 -31.35 -23.80
N SER A 398 34.46 -30.29 -23.13
CA SER A 398 35.90 -30.12 -22.88
C SER A 398 36.51 -31.24 -22.02
N LEU A 399 35.80 -31.67 -20.97
CA LEU A 399 36.24 -32.74 -20.09
C LEU A 399 36.12 -34.12 -20.74
N LEU A 400 35.01 -34.37 -21.45
CA LEU A 400 34.81 -35.61 -22.20
C LEU A 400 35.82 -35.75 -23.34
N MET A 401 36.13 -34.67 -24.06
CA MET A 401 37.18 -34.63 -25.09
C MET A 401 38.55 -34.88 -24.46
N THR A 402 38.86 -34.27 -23.31
CA THR A 402 40.13 -34.51 -22.62
C THR A 402 40.27 -35.99 -22.23
N ILE A 403 39.22 -36.62 -21.70
CA ILE A 403 39.26 -38.05 -21.35
C ILE A 403 39.39 -38.92 -22.61
N ASP A 404 38.71 -38.58 -23.71
CA ASP A 404 38.83 -39.34 -24.96
C ASP A 404 40.22 -39.19 -25.60
N GLU A 405 40.80 -37.98 -25.58
CA GLU A 405 42.20 -37.76 -25.97
C GLU A 405 43.16 -38.64 -25.17
N MET A 406 42.99 -38.71 -23.85
CA MET A 406 43.81 -39.56 -22.98
C MET A 406 43.61 -41.05 -23.25
N HIS A 407 42.37 -41.46 -23.54
CA HIS A 407 42.04 -42.83 -23.93
C HIS A 407 42.68 -43.20 -25.28
N MET A 408 42.66 -42.31 -26.28
CA MET A 408 43.36 -42.50 -27.55
C MET A 408 44.88 -42.56 -27.38
N LEU A 409 45.45 -41.71 -26.52
CA LEU A 409 46.87 -41.73 -26.20
C LEU A 409 47.27 -43.04 -25.51
N SER A 410 46.47 -43.53 -24.55
CA SER A 410 46.68 -44.83 -23.90
C SER A 410 46.63 -45.99 -24.92
N LYS A 411 45.68 -45.98 -25.87
CA LYS A 411 45.61 -46.98 -26.93
C LYS A 411 46.82 -46.93 -27.87
N LYS A 412 47.25 -45.74 -28.29
CA LYS A 412 48.42 -45.58 -29.16
C LYS A 412 49.68 -46.10 -28.47
N MET A 413 49.87 -45.79 -27.19
CA MET A 413 51.00 -46.28 -26.40
C MET A 413 50.92 -47.79 -26.17
N PHE A 414 49.73 -48.36 -25.98
CA PHE A 414 49.52 -49.80 -25.95
C PHE A 414 49.97 -50.49 -27.24
N PHE A 415 49.54 -49.99 -28.41
CA PHE A 415 49.96 -50.55 -29.70
C PHE A 415 51.47 -50.40 -29.94
N ASN A 416 52.06 -49.28 -29.56
CA ASN A 416 53.50 -49.06 -29.64
C ASN A 416 54.28 -50.03 -28.73
N SER A 417 53.81 -50.25 -27.50
CA SER A 417 54.42 -51.21 -26.57
C SER A 417 54.27 -52.65 -27.05
N LEU A 418 53.12 -53.00 -27.62
CA LEU A 418 52.89 -54.33 -28.19
C LEU A 418 53.77 -54.57 -29.42
N SER A 419 53.89 -53.58 -30.30
CA SER A 419 54.79 -53.62 -31.45
C SER A 419 56.25 -53.78 -31.00
N LEU A 420 56.70 -53.02 -30.00
CA LEU A 420 58.05 -53.17 -29.43
C LEU A 420 58.27 -54.56 -28.82
N HIS A 421 57.26 -55.11 -28.12
CA HIS A 421 57.36 -56.45 -27.57
C HIS A 421 57.40 -57.53 -28.66
N ALA A 422 56.59 -57.37 -29.70
CA ALA A 422 56.58 -58.25 -30.87
C ALA A 422 57.93 -58.20 -31.63
N SER A 423 58.50 -57.01 -31.83
CA SER A 423 59.85 -56.85 -32.42
C SER A 423 60.91 -57.51 -31.55
N ARG A 424 60.91 -57.29 -30.23
CA ARG A 424 61.85 -57.97 -29.31
C ARG A 424 61.70 -59.49 -29.32
N LEU A 425 60.48 -60.00 -29.50
CA LEU A 425 60.23 -61.43 -29.62
C LEU A 425 60.74 -61.97 -30.97
N MET A 426 60.51 -61.25 -32.07
CA MET A 426 61.04 -61.59 -33.39
C MET A 426 62.57 -61.60 -33.38
N ASP A 427 63.22 -60.59 -32.80
CA ASP A 427 64.68 -60.54 -32.68
C ASP A 427 65.23 -61.73 -31.89
N LYS A 428 64.56 -62.13 -30.79
CA LYS A 428 64.94 -63.32 -30.00
C LYS A 428 64.72 -64.63 -30.76
N VAL A 429 63.66 -64.73 -31.57
CA VAL A 429 63.38 -65.92 -32.41
C VAL A 429 64.42 -66.02 -33.53
N ILE A 430 64.78 -64.90 -34.17
CA ILE A 430 65.85 -64.83 -35.16
C ILE A 430 67.19 -65.23 -34.53
N PHE A 431 67.53 -64.71 -33.34
CA PHE A 431 68.76 -65.07 -32.63
C PHE A 431 68.81 -66.56 -32.25
N LYS A 432 67.68 -67.15 -31.82
CA LYS A 432 67.56 -68.60 -31.58
C LYS A 432 67.69 -69.41 -32.86
N GLN A 433 67.14 -68.94 -33.98
CA GLN A 433 67.25 -69.60 -35.29
C GLN A 433 68.72 -69.63 -35.75
N TYR A 434 69.46 -68.51 -35.61
CA TYR A 434 70.89 -68.46 -35.89
C TYR A 434 71.72 -69.35 -34.93
N PHE A 435 71.37 -69.41 -33.64
CA PHE A 435 72.05 -70.29 -32.68
C PHE A 435 71.82 -71.78 -32.97
N PHE A 436 70.61 -72.16 -33.42
CA PHE A 436 70.30 -73.54 -33.82
C PHE A 436 70.92 -73.92 -35.18
N LEU A 437 71.13 -72.95 -36.08
CA LEU A 437 71.85 -73.15 -37.34
C LEU A 437 73.37 -73.31 -37.16
N ILE A 438 73.96 -72.79 -36.08
CA ILE A 438 75.40 -72.93 -35.78
C ILE A 438 75.71 -74.23 -35.01
N SER A 439 74.74 -74.83 -34.30
CA SER A 439 74.94 -76.05 -33.50
C SER A 439 75.06 -77.41 -34.22
N PRO A 440 74.77 -77.61 -35.53
CA PRO A 440 75.04 -78.90 -36.17
C PRO A 440 76.49 -79.04 -36.69
N SER A 441 77.29 -77.97 -36.68
CA SER A 441 78.58 -77.94 -37.40
C SER A 441 79.81 -78.29 -36.54
N VAL A 442 79.67 -78.48 -35.22
CA VAL A 442 80.81 -78.67 -34.28
C VAL A 442 80.91 -80.13 -33.78
N LEU A 443 80.43 -81.09 -34.56
CA LEU A 443 80.55 -82.53 -34.27
C LEU A 443 81.27 -83.28 -35.39
N MET A 444 82.45 -82.80 -35.77
CA MET A 444 83.45 -83.59 -36.52
C MET A 444 84.80 -82.89 -36.39
N PHE A 445 85.69 -83.43 -35.54
CA PHE A 445 87.09 -83.73 -35.87
C PHE A 445 87.68 -84.60 -34.71
N PRO A 446 88.61 -85.52 -35.02
CA PRO A 446 88.74 -86.83 -34.40
C PRO A 446 89.72 -86.85 -33.23
N HIS A 447 89.50 -87.80 -32.33
CA HIS A 447 90.48 -88.24 -31.34
C HIS A 447 91.42 -89.26 -31.99
N ILE A 448 92.73 -88.98 -31.88
CA ILE A 448 93.95 -89.84 -31.88
C ILE A 448 93.80 -91.27 -32.43
#